data_AF-A0A6B3EQ75-F1
#
_entry.id   AF-A0A6B3EQ75-F1
#
_cell.length_a   1.000
_cell.length_b   1.000
_cell.length_c   1.000
_cell.angle_alpha   90.00
_cell.angle_beta   90.00
_cell.angle_gamma   90.00
#
_symmetry.space_group_name_H-M   'P 1'
#
loop_
_entity.id
_entity.type
_entity.pdbx_description
1 polymer ?
#
loop_
_entity_poly.entity_id
_entity_poly.type
_entity_poly.pdbx_seq_one_letter_code
_entity_poly.pdbx_strand_id
1 'polypeptide(L)' 'MLDATLDVLVSDGAAGITHRKVAARADVPLGSVTYHFASLAELQAAAFARYVALRAEEFAAAFAEVRDRAGL' A
#
# COMPACT_ATOMS: atom_id res chain seq x y z
N MET A 1 6.59 4.97 -4.72
CA MET A 1 5.23 5.32 -5.21
C MET A 1 4.13 4.61 -4.44
N LEU A 2 4.13 3.27 -4.34
CA LEU A 2 3.07 2.55 -3.62
C LEU A 2 3.01 2.92 -2.13
N ASP A 3 4.16 2.93 -1.45
CA ASP A 3 4.22 3.32 -0.02
C ASP A 3 3.80 4.79 0.15
N ALA A 4 4.29 5.69 -0.72
CA ALA A 4 3.84 7.09 -0.75
C ALA A 4 2.32 7.24 -0.99
N THR A 5 1.69 6.37 -1.80
CA THR A 5 0.23 6.35 -1.98
C THR A 5 -0.48 5.97 -0.68
N LEU A 6 0.03 4.99 0.05
CA LEU A 6 -0.48 4.61 1.37
C LEU A 6 -0.27 5.73 2.39
N ASP A 7 0.85 6.44 2.35
CA ASP A 7 1.09 7.56 3.25
C ASP A 7 0.15 8.73 2.97
N VAL A 8 -0.21 8.98 1.71
CA VAL A 8 -1.22 9.98 1.33
C VAL A 8 -2.62 9.51 1.73
N LEU A 9 -2.90 8.21 1.60
CA LEU A 9 -4.15 7.62 2.09
C LEU A 9 -4.32 7.85 3.59
N VAL A 10 -3.27 7.62 4.39
CA VAL A 10 -3.30 7.81 5.84
C VAL A 10 -3.47 9.28 6.22
N SER A 11 -2.81 10.20 5.51
CA SER A 11 -2.87 11.63 5.85
C SER A 11 -4.13 12.33 5.33
N ASP A 12 -4.59 11.98 4.13
CA ASP A 12 -5.58 12.76 3.38
C ASP A 12 -6.85 11.96 3.02
N GLY A 13 -6.90 10.67 3.37
CA GLY A 13 -7.98 9.76 3.00
C GLY A 13 -7.94 9.35 1.52
N ALA A 14 -8.81 8.38 1.16
CA ALA A 14 -8.81 7.77 -0.18
C ALA A 14 -9.14 8.78 -1.29
N ALA A 15 -10.10 9.67 -1.06
CA ALA A 15 -10.46 10.76 -1.98
C ALA A 15 -9.32 11.80 -2.12
N GLY A 16 -8.41 11.86 -1.14
CA GLY A 16 -7.26 12.76 -1.13
C GLY A 16 -6.11 12.31 -2.02
N ILE A 17 -6.11 11.06 -2.50
CA ILE A 17 -5.04 10.51 -3.34
C ILE A 17 -5.12 11.13 -4.74
N THR A 18 -4.03 11.75 -5.17
CA THR A 18 -3.88 12.28 -6.54
C THR A 18 -2.48 11.98 -7.05
N HIS A 19 -2.31 11.91 -8.38
CA HIS A 19 -0.99 11.71 -8.99
C HIS A 19 0.04 12.71 -8.49
N ARG A 20 -0.36 13.98 -8.34
CA ARG A 20 0.52 15.06 -7.87
C ARG A 20 0.96 14.89 -6.42
N LYS A 21 0.03 14.54 -5.51
CA LYS A 21 0.38 14.32 -4.10
C LYS A 21 1.27 13.10 -3.93
N VAL A 22 1.00 12.03 -4.69
CA VAL A 22 1.85 10.82 -4.66
C VAL A 22 3.24 11.11 -5.22
N ALA A 23 3.34 11.84 -6.33
CA ALA A 23 4.62 12.24 -6.91
C ALA A 23 5.45 13.05 -5.90
N ALA A 24 4.83 14.06 -5.28
CA ALA A 24 5.47 14.88 -4.26
C ALA A 24 5.90 14.07 -3.03
N ARG A 25 5.05 13.16 -2.53
CA ARG A 25 5.37 12.30 -1.37
C ARG A 25 6.47 11.28 -1.69
N ALA A 26 6.51 10.77 -2.91
CA ALA A 26 7.51 9.81 -3.36
C ALA A 26 8.83 10.46 -3.82
N ASP A 27 8.89 11.80 -3.85
CA ASP A 27 10.00 12.58 -4.39
C ASP A 27 10.38 12.19 -5.83
N VAL A 28 9.37 12.09 -6.70
CA VAL A 28 9.55 11.78 -8.12
C VAL A 28 8.85 12.80 -9.02
N PRO A 29 9.31 12.97 -10.28
CA PRO A 29 8.57 13.78 -11.25
C PRO A 29 7.12 13.29 -11.43
N LEU A 30 6.19 14.21 -11.65
CA LEU A 30 4.78 13.88 -11.90
C LEU A 30 4.62 12.85 -13.04
N GLY A 31 5.40 13.01 -14.11
CA GLY A 31 5.38 12.11 -15.27
C GLY A 31 5.75 10.66 -14.94
N SER A 32 6.54 10.43 -13.90
CA SER A 32 6.86 9.07 -13.44
C SER A 32 5.60 8.34 -12.95
N VAL A 33 4.66 9.05 -12.33
CA VAL A 33 3.43 8.43 -11.83
C VAL A 33 2.56 7.94 -12.97
N THR A 34 2.34 8.80 -13.95
CA THR A 34 1.53 8.49 -15.15
C THR A 34 2.22 7.51 -16.09
N TYR A 35 3.55 7.38 -16.03
CA TYR A 35 4.28 6.37 -16.79
C TYR A 35 4.08 4.96 -16.22
N HIS A 36 4.08 4.82 -14.89
CA HIS A 36 3.93 3.52 -14.24
C HIS A 36 2.48 3.08 -14.03
N PHE A 37 1.54 4.02 -13.94
CA PHE A 37 0.13 3.73 -13.71
C PHE A 37 -0.72 4.56 -14.67
N ALA A 38 -1.52 3.87 -15.48
CA ALA A 38 -2.39 4.49 -16.47
C ALA A 38 -3.56 5.23 -15.81
N SER A 39 -3.91 4.87 -14.57
CA SER A 39 -4.98 5.54 -13.82
C SER A 39 -4.71 5.65 -12.33
N LEU A 40 -5.42 6.56 -11.66
CA LEU A 40 -5.40 6.67 -10.20
C LEU A 40 -5.94 5.39 -9.53
N ALA A 41 -6.96 4.76 -10.13
CA ALA A 41 -7.54 3.53 -9.61
C ALA A 41 -6.54 2.36 -9.65
N GLU A 42 -5.75 2.26 -10.73
CA GLU A 42 -4.69 1.26 -10.86
C GLU A 42 -3.58 1.46 -9.81
N LEU A 43 -3.15 2.71 -9.60
CA LEU A 43 -2.19 3.06 -8.54
C LEU A 43 -2.72 2.69 -7.15
N GLN A 44 -3.98 2.99 -6.86
CA GLN A 44 -4.63 2.64 -5.60
C GLN A 44 -4.71 1.13 -5.41
N ALA A 45 -5.17 0.39 -6.42
CA ALA A 45 -5.26 -1.07 -6.37
C ALA A 45 -3.90 -1.72 -6.12
N ALA A 46 -2.85 -1.27 -6.82
CA ALA A 46 -1.49 -1.76 -6.61
C ALA A 46 -0.96 -1.46 -5.20
N ALA A 47 -1.24 -0.27 -4.67
CA ALA A 47 -0.83 0.10 -3.31
C ALA A 47 -1.52 -0.76 -2.25
N PHE A 48 -2.83 -0.99 -2.39
CA PHE A 48 -3.59 -1.87 -1.51
C PHE A 48 -3.17 -3.33 -1.63
N ALA A 49 -2.91 -3.83 -2.84
CA ALA A 49 -2.42 -5.19 -3.05
C ALA A 49 -1.08 -5.43 -2.34
N ARG A 50 -0.15 -4.47 -2.46
CA ARG A 50 1.12 -4.48 -1.71
C ARG A 50 0.89 -4.47 -0.20
N TYR A 51 0.01 -3.60 0.30
CA TYR A 51 -0.32 -3.55 1.72
C TYR A 51 -0.84 -4.90 2.22
N VAL A 52 -1.83 -5.48 1.53
CA VAL A 52 -2.39 -6.79 1.90
C VAL A 52 -1.34 -7.88 1.91
N ALA A 53 -0.43 -7.92 0.92
CA ALA A 53 0.67 -8.88 0.90
C ALA A 53 1.57 -8.75 2.13
N LEU A 54 2.02 -7.54 2.47
CA LEU A 54 2.85 -7.29 3.65
C LEU A 54 2.14 -7.69 4.95
N ARG A 55 0.86 -7.32 5.09
CA ARG A 55 0.07 -7.67 6.27
C ARG A 55 -0.14 -9.19 6.38
N ALA A 56 -0.37 -9.87 5.26
CA ALA A 56 -0.56 -11.31 5.23
C ALA A 56 0.71 -12.05 5.70
N GLU A 57 1.88 -11.59 5.27
CA GLU A 57 3.17 -12.12 5.74
C GLU A 57 3.36 -11.93 7.25
N GLU A 58 3.07 -10.73 7.77
CA GLU A 58 3.13 -10.46 9.21
C GLU A 58 2.17 -11.35 10.01
N PHE A 59 0.93 -11.52 9.54
CA PHE A 59 -0.04 -12.40 10.20
C PHE A 59 0.42 -13.86 10.15
N ALA A 60 0.88 -14.34 9.01
CA ALA A 60 1.37 -15.71 8.87
C ALA A 60 2.54 -15.99 9.83
N ALA A 61 3.47 -15.05 9.96
CA ALA A 61 4.57 -15.15 10.93
C ALA A 61 4.07 -15.17 12.38
N ALA A 62 3.11 -14.31 12.73
CA ALA A 62 2.52 -14.30 14.06
C ALA A 62 1.77 -15.60 14.40
N PHE A 63 1.08 -16.20 13.44
CA PHE A 63 0.36 -17.46 13.63
C PHE A 63 1.26 -18.70 13.67
N ALA A 64 2.47 -18.65 13.09
CA ALA A 64 3.42 -19.77 13.12
C ALA A 64 3.83 -20.16 14.56
N GLU A 65 3.84 -19.19 15.49
CA GLU A 65 4.18 -19.40 16.90
C GLU A 65 2.97 -19.80 17.77
N VAL A 66 1.75 -19.77 17.20
CA VAL A 66 0.53 -20.15 17.91
C VAL A 66 0.35 -21.67 17.81
N ARG A 67 0.64 -22.38 18.90
CA ARG A 67 0.25 -23.80 19.03
C ARG A 67 -1.24 -23.91 19.35
N ASP A 68 -1.91 -24.86 18.72
CA ASP A 68 -3.29 -25.23 19.07
C ASP A 68 -3.36 -25.72 20.54
N ARG A 69 -4.46 -25.41 21.22
CA ARG A 69 -4.74 -25.78 22.62
C ARG A 69 -5.07 -27.27 22.78
N ALA A 70 -5.22 -28.02 21.70
CA ALA A 70 -5.56 -29.45 21.72
C ALA A 70 -4.39 -30.38 22.15
N GLY A 71 -3.67 -30.06 23.23
CA GLY A 71 -2.51 -30.82 23.72
C GLY A 71 -2.24 -30.71 25.23
N LEU A 72 -3.27 -30.53 26.06
CA LEU A 72 -3.21 -30.73 27.52
C LEU A 72 -4.11 -31.88 27.95
#